data_AF-A0A7S3N0U0-F1
#
_entry.id   AF-A0A7S3N0U0-F1
#
_cell.length_a   1.000
_cell.length_b   1.000
_cell.length_c   1.000
_cell.angle_alpha   90.00
_cell.angle_beta   90.00
_cell.angle_gamma   90.00
#
_symmetry.space_group_name_H-M   'P 1'
#
loop_
_entity.id
_entity.type
_entity.pdbx_description
1 polymer ?
#
loop_
_entity_poly.entity_id
_entity_poly.type
_entity_poly.pdbx_seq_one_letter_code
_entity_poly.pdbx_strand_id
1 'polypeptide(L)'
;MKHLLHEITANYEKYEKVLNAYVIKLVPMINPDGVVIGNSRSSMTGIDLNRRWSNPNPVMHPEIYFLKNHMKLIEKQCAGISIFCDLHGHNKQLNTFIYGCNKAPNEGILSWTKTRLFPKILASIEPIFDFKHCQFSQERQKYNTARVVVWNEMQVTNSFTLETSMFAKKVKHIVTTNQTFGNQKTRFQ
;
A
#
# COMPACT_ATOMS: atom_id res chain seq x y z
N MET A 1 9.09 -7.43 -4.96
CA MET A 1 8.93 -8.43 -3.89
C MET A 1 10.23 -9.10 -3.45
N LYS A 2 11.05 -9.65 -4.37
CA LYS A 2 12.32 -10.35 -4.02
C LYS A 2 13.19 -9.58 -3.01
N HIS A 3 13.46 -8.31 -3.27
CA HIS A 3 14.25 -7.47 -2.36
C HIS A 3 13.61 -7.27 -0.99
N LEU A 4 12.27 -7.16 -0.91
CA LEU A 4 11.57 -7.00 0.36
C LEU A 4 11.68 -8.28 1.21
N LEU A 5 11.49 -9.45 0.59
CA LEU A 5 11.67 -10.73 1.26
C LEU A 5 13.10 -10.88 1.77
N HIS A 6 14.08 -10.58 0.92
CA HIS A 6 15.49 -10.63 1.31
C HIS A 6 15.81 -9.63 2.44
N GLU A 7 15.33 -8.39 2.37
CA GLU A 7 15.58 -7.37 3.40
C GLU A 7 15.00 -7.79 4.76
N ILE A 8 13.76 -8.26 4.80
CA ILE A 8 13.11 -8.67 6.05
C ILE A 8 13.77 -9.91 6.65
N THR A 9 14.23 -10.85 5.82
CA THR A 9 14.84 -12.11 6.29
C THR A 9 16.32 -11.96 6.64
N ALA A 10 17.09 -11.20 5.87
CA ALA A 10 18.53 -11.01 6.11
C ALA A 10 18.81 -9.98 7.20
N ASN A 11 17.96 -8.95 7.35
CA ASN A 11 18.15 -7.86 8.31
C ASN A 11 17.05 -7.85 9.38
N TYR A 12 16.58 -9.02 9.83
CA TYR A 12 15.40 -9.13 10.71
C TYR A 12 15.56 -8.37 12.05
N GLU A 13 16.78 -8.26 12.59
CA GLU A 13 17.07 -7.50 13.82
C GLU A 13 16.68 -6.03 13.71
N LYS A 14 16.89 -5.41 12.54
CA LYS A 14 16.45 -4.03 12.24
C LYS A 14 14.93 -3.87 12.35
N TYR A 15 14.19 -4.96 12.17
CA TYR A 15 12.73 -4.99 12.16
C TYR A 15 12.13 -5.72 13.37
N GLU A 16 12.94 -6.08 14.37
CA GLU A 16 12.55 -6.90 15.51
C GLU A 16 11.28 -6.37 16.19
N LYS A 17 11.21 -5.07 16.48
CA LYS A 17 10.03 -4.43 17.10
C LYS A 17 8.75 -4.66 16.29
N VAL A 18 8.84 -4.60 14.96
CA VAL A 18 7.67 -4.80 14.08
C VAL A 18 7.34 -6.29 13.98
N LEU A 19 8.35 -7.16 13.85
CA LEU A 19 8.15 -8.60 13.72
C LEU A 19 7.64 -9.25 15.00
N ASN A 20 7.98 -8.71 16.18
CA ASN A 20 7.45 -9.15 17.47
C ASN A 20 5.99 -8.69 17.69
N ALA A 21 5.59 -7.58 17.08
CA ALA A 21 4.25 -7.01 17.25
C ALA A 21 3.25 -7.42 16.15
N TYR A 22 3.73 -7.74 14.94
CA TYR A 22 2.91 -7.96 13.75
C TYR A 22 3.39 -9.15 12.94
N VAL A 23 2.42 -9.86 12.34
CA VAL A 23 2.68 -10.90 11.35
C VAL A 23 2.61 -10.29 9.95
N ILE A 24 3.72 -10.38 9.20
CA ILE A 24 3.78 -9.91 7.81
C ILE A 24 3.38 -11.06 6.87
N LYS A 25 2.29 -10.87 6.11
CA LYS A 25 1.84 -11.82 5.07
C LYS A 25 2.20 -11.26 3.70
N LEU A 26 3.00 -11.98 2.93
CA LEU A 26 3.44 -11.58 1.59
C LEU A 26 2.94 -12.57 0.54
N VAL A 27 2.27 -12.06 -0.50
CA VAL A 27 1.91 -12.83 -1.70
C VAL A 27 2.75 -12.30 -2.86
N PRO A 28 3.81 -13.01 -3.28
CA PRO A 28 4.77 -12.44 -4.22
C PRO A 28 4.23 -12.17 -5.62
N MET A 29 3.22 -12.93 -6.03
CA MET A 29 2.63 -12.86 -7.36
C MET A 29 1.17 -13.31 -7.28
N ILE A 30 0.26 -12.44 -7.72
CA ILE A 30 -1.19 -12.72 -7.75
C ILE A 30 -1.61 -13.39 -9.07
N ASN A 31 -0.94 -13.08 -10.18
CA ASN A 31 -1.33 -13.52 -11.52
C ASN A 31 -0.19 -14.29 -12.21
N PRO A 32 0.18 -15.48 -11.71
CA PRO A 32 1.27 -16.27 -12.29
C PRO A 32 0.98 -16.65 -13.74
N ASP A 33 -0.24 -17.11 -14.05
CA ASP A 33 -0.60 -17.58 -15.39
C ASP A 33 -0.55 -16.46 -16.42
N GLY A 34 -1.10 -15.29 -16.09
CA GLY A 34 -1.01 -14.11 -16.95
C GLY A 34 0.43 -13.69 -17.22
N VAL A 35 1.31 -13.74 -16.20
CA VAL A 35 2.73 -13.41 -16.38
C VAL A 35 3.43 -14.40 -17.31
N VAL A 36 3.20 -15.70 -17.14
CA VAL A 36 3.84 -16.74 -17.96
C VAL A 36 3.53 -16.57 -19.45
N ILE A 37 2.30 -16.14 -19.79
CA ILE A 37 1.91 -15.91 -21.19
C ILE A 37 2.20 -14.48 -21.68
N GLY A 38 2.86 -13.65 -20.88
CA GLY A 38 3.24 -12.28 -21.26
C GLY A 38 2.14 -11.22 -21.11
N ASN A 39 1.05 -11.51 -20.40
CA ASN A 39 0.04 -10.50 -20.08
C ASN A 39 0.56 -9.54 -19.01
N SER A 40 0.38 -8.24 -19.25
CA SER A 40 0.77 -7.17 -18.32
C SER A 40 -0.36 -6.73 -17.38
N ARG A 41 -1.62 -7.11 -17.67
CA ARG A 41 -2.80 -6.58 -16.96
C ARG A 41 -3.88 -7.61 -16.65
N SER A 42 -4.05 -8.61 -17.50
CA SER A 42 -5.14 -9.58 -17.43
C SER A 42 -4.67 -10.97 -16.99
N SER A 43 -5.57 -11.74 -16.41
CA SER A 43 -5.42 -13.19 -16.22
C SER A 43 -5.30 -13.92 -17.56
N MET A 44 -5.09 -15.24 -17.52
CA MET A 44 -5.09 -16.10 -18.71
C MET A 44 -6.39 -15.98 -19.53
N THR A 45 -7.52 -15.72 -18.87
CA THR A 45 -8.83 -15.56 -19.52
C THR A 45 -9.13 -14.11 -19.96
N GLY A 46 -8.13 -13.21 -19.95
CA GLY A 46 -8.31 -11.82 -20.38
C GLY A 46 -8.99 -10.90 -19.36
N ILE A 47 -9.08 -11.30 -18.09
CA ILE A 47 -9.82 -10.54 -17.06
C ILE A 47 -8.86 -9.69 -16.20
N ASP A 48 -9.19 -8.41 -15.99
CA ASP A 48 -8.50 -7.56 -14.99
C ASP A 48 -8.90 -8.01 -13.58
N LEU A 49 -8.02 -8.79 -12.92
CA LEU A 49 -8.26 -9.33 -11.57
C LEU A 49 -8.54 -8.22 -10.53
N ASN A 50 -7.93 -7.04 -10.70
CA ASN A 50 -8.15 -5.90 -9.81
C ASN A 50 -9.48 -5.15 -10.08
N ARG A 51 -10.42 -5.78 -10.79
CA ARG A 51 -11.83 -5.34 -10.93
C ARG A 51 -12.83 -6.37 -10.42
N ARG A 52 -12.36 -7.45 -9.81
CA ARG A 52 -13.17 -8.60 -9.42
C ARG A 52 -13.18 -8.87 -7.91
N TRP A 53 -12.61 -7.98 -7.09
CA TRP A 53 -12.47 -8.21 -5.65
C TRP A 53 -13.78 -8.20 -4.88
N SER A 54 -14.82 -7.49 -5.34
CA SER A 54 -16.11 -7.43 -4.63
C SER A 54 -16.80 -8.79 -4.65
N ASN A 55 -16.90 -9.42 -5.82
CA ASN A 55 -17.49 -10.75 -6.01
C ASN A 55 -16.58 -11.62 -6.90
N PRO A 56 -15.46 -12.14 -6.36
CA PRO A 56 -14.59 -13.03 -7.11
C PRO A 56 -15.28 -14.38 -7.31
N ASN A 57 -14.99 -15.05 -8.43
CA ASN A 57 -15.58 -16.34 -8.76
C ASN A 57 -14.49 -17.41 -8.53
N PRO A 58 -14.78 -18.51 -7.82
CA PRO A 58 -13.76 -19.50 -7.46
C PRO A 58 -13.15 -20.25 -8.66
N VAL A 59 -13.84 -20.28 -9.80
CA VAL A 59 -13.37 -20.94 -11.03
C VAL A 59 -12.66 -19.93 -11.95
N MET A 60 -13.25 -18.75 -12.16
CA MET A 60 -12.70 -17.75 -13.09
C MET A 60 -11.63 -16.84 -12.49
N HIS A 61 -11.67 -16.63 -11.17
CA HIS A 61 -10.76 -15.74 -10.43
C HIS A 61 -10.23 -16.42 -9.15
N PRO A 62 -9.72 -17.65 -9.22
CA PRO A 62 -9.34 -18.44 -8.05
C PRO A 62 -8.34 -17.69 -7.15
N GLU A 63 -7.40 -16.95 -7.73
CA GLU A 63 -6.29 -16.29 -7.03
C GLU A 63 -6.81 -15.26 -6.03
N ILE A 64 -7.71 -14.38 -6.48
CA ILE A 64 -8.32 -13.36 -5.62
C ILE A 64 -9.43 -13.94 -4.73
N TYR A 65 -10.12 -15.02 -5.17
CA TYR A 65 -11.15 -15.68 -4.36
C TYR A 65 -10.55 -16.29 -3.11
N PHE A 66 -9.53 -17.15 -3.26
CA PHE A 66 -8.90 -17.82 -2.14
C PHE A 66 -8.10 -16.84 -1.27
N LEU A 67 -7.44 -15.85 -1.88
CA LEU A 67 -6.76 -14.80 -1.11
C LEU A 67 -7.73 -14.00 -0.25
N LYS A 68 -8.86 -13.53 -0.81
CA LYS A 68 -9.86 -12.78 -0.05
C LYS A 68 -10.44 -13.61 1.11
N ASN A 69 -10.71 -14.90 0.89
CA ASN A 69 -11.19 -15.79 1.94
C ASN A 69 -10.14 -16.00 3.04
N HIS A 70 -8.86 -16.16 2.68
CA HIS A 70 -7.78 -16.26 3.64
C HIS A 70 -7.63 -14.97 4.47
N MET A 71 -7.75 -13.81 3.85
CA MET A 71 -7.72 -12.51 4.54
C MET A 71 -8.89 -12.37 5.52
N LYS A 72 -10.12 -12.78 5.15
CA LYS A 72 -11.28 -12.81 6.06
C LYS A 72 -11.08 -13.78 7.23
N LEU A 73 -10.36 -14.87 7.02
CA LEU A 73 -10.02 -15.79 8.11
C LEU A 73 -9.03 -15.13 9.09
N ILE A 74 -7.97 -14.49 8.58
CA ILE A 74 -7.00 -13.76 9.41
C ILE A 74 -7.70 -12.66 10.20
N GLU A 75 -8.60 -11.90 9.57
CA GLU A 75 -9.38 -10.85 10.23
C GLU A 75 -10.15 -11.39 11.45
N LYS A 76 -10.72 -12.60 11.34
CA LYS A 76 -11.47 -13.24 12.43
C LYS A 76 -10.60 -13.86 13.52
N GLN A 77 -9.39 -14.31 13.16
CA GLN A 77 -8.49 -15.03 14.08
C GLN A 77 -7.52 -14.10 14.82
N CYS A 78 -7.25 -12.91 14.26
CA CYS A 78 -6.32 -11.93 14.81
C CYS A 78 -7.05 -10.63 15.14
N ALA A 79 -6.33 -9.62 15.65
CA ALA A 79 -6.87 -8.29 15.94
C ALA A 79 -7.21 -7.45 14.68
N GLY A 80 -7.52 -8.10 13.55
CA GLY A 80 -7.73 -7.48 12.25
C GLY A 80 -6.44 -7.25 11.44
N ILE A 81 -6.60 -6.60 10.29
CA ILE A 81 -5.51 -6.24 9.38
C ILE A 81 -5.14 -4.77 9.60
N SER A 82 -3.93 -4.50 10.10
CA SER A 82 -3.49 -3.13 10.39
C SER A 82 -3.14 -2.33 9.13
N ILE A 83 -2.53 -2.98 8.12
CA ILE A 83 -2.18 -2.40 6.83
C ILE A 83 -2.44 -3.43 5.74
N PHE A 84 -3.09 -3.00 4.66
CA PHE A 84 -3.17 -3.72 3.40
C PHE A 84 -2.49 -2.90 2.29
N CYS A 85 -1.66 -3.55 1.47
CA CYS A 85 -0.94 -2.88 0.40
C CYS A 85 -0.91 -3.73 -0.87
N ASP A 86 -1.57 -3.24 -1.91
CA ASP A 86 -1.60 -3.81 -3.26
C ASP A 86 -0.51 -3.14 -4.13
N LEU A 87 0.50 -3.88 -4.56
CA LEU A 87 1.68 -3.33 -5.24
C LEU A 87 1.50 -3.34 -6.77
N HIS A 88 1.58 -2.17 -7.41
CA HIS A 88 1.39 -1.99 -8.85
C HIS A 88 2.54 -1.20 -9.48
N GLY A 89 2.71 -1.43 -10.78
CA GLY A 89 3.55 -0.60 -11.63
C GLY A 89 2.70 0.43 -12.38
N HIS A 90 3.25 1.62 -12.56
CA HIS A 90 2.57 2.74 -13.16
C HIS A 90 3.31 3.25 -14.40
N ASN A 91 2.60 3.42 -15.52
CA ASN A 91 3.21 3.70 -16.83
C ASN A 91 3.14 5.17 -17.28
N LYS A 92 2.47 6.06 -16.54
CA LYS A 92 2.36 7.50 -16.90
C LYS A 92 3.05 8.45 -15.92
N GLN A 93 2.91 8.20 -14.63
CA GLN A 93 3.52 8.98 -13.56
C GLN A 93 4.93 8.47 -13.21
N LEU A 94 5.77 9.41 -12.80
CA LEU A 94 7.09 9.16 -12.23
C LEU A 94 6.98 8.80 -10.74
N ASN A 95 8.08 8.28 -10.18
CA ASN A 95 8.24 8.05 -8.74
C ASN A 95 7.28 7.00 -8.16
N THR A 96 7.24 6.91 -6.82
CA THR A 96 6.35 6.03 -6.07
C THR A 96 5.28 6.84 -5.35
N PHE A 97 4.03 6.40 -5.33
CA PHE A 97 2.94 7.08 -4.65
C PHE A 97 1.82 6.09 -4.28
N ILE A 98 0.86 6.54 -3.46
CA ILE A 98 -0.22 5.70 -2.96
C ILE A 98 -1.57 6.19 -3.46
N TYR A 99 -2.39 5.25 -3.91
CA TYR A 99 -3.83 5.44 -3.91
C TYR A 99 -4.40 4.87 -2.60
N GLY A 100 -5.17 5.68 -1.87
CA GLY A 100 -5.81 5.34 -0.61
C GLY A 100 -7.34 5.41 -0.68
N CYS A 101 -7.98 5.36 0.48
CA CYS A 101 -9.40 5.66 0.65
C CYS A 101 -9.57 6.97 1.43
N ASN A 102 -10.65 7.71 1.19
CA ASN A 102 -10.74 9.10 1.65
C ASN A 102 -10.81 9.23 3.17
N LYS A 103 -11.49 8.30 3.83
CA LYS A 103 -11.82 8.31 5.26
C LYS A 103 -11.61 6.92 5.87
N ALA A 104 -11.52 6.83 7.19
CA ALA A 104 -11.54 5.53 7.85
C ALA A 104 -12.93 4.88 7.65
N PRO A 105 -12.98 3.55 7.39
CA PRO A 105 -14.24 2.85 7.20
C PRO A 105 -14.95 2.82 8.57
N ASN A 106 -16.22 3.25 8.61
CA ASN A 106 -17.03 3.49 9.81
C ASN A 106 -16.73 4.73 10.66
N GLU A 107 -15.89 5.65 10.20
CA GLU A 107 -15.72 6.94 10.89
C GLU A 107 -16.32 8.12 10.11
N GLY A 108 -16.53 9.22 10.85
CA GLY A 108 -16.99 10.49 10.30
C GLY A 108 -16.01 11.10 9.29
N ILE A 109 -16.46 12.16 8.62
CA ILE A 109 -15.71 12.81 7.54
C ILE A 109 -14.34 13.34 8.00
N LEU A 110 -14.19 13.62 9.30
CA LEU A 110 -12.97 14.12 9.92
C LEU A 110 -11.84 13.08 10.01
N SER A 111 -12.13 11.79 9.78
CA SER A 111 -11.13 10.72 9.80
C SER A 111 -10.19 10.70 8.58
N TRP A 112 -10.35 11.63 7.64
CA TRP A 112 -9.54 11.71 6.43
C TRP A 112 -8.03 11.87 6.69
N THR A 113 -7.67 12.44 7.83
CA THR A 113 -6.28 12.59 8.27
C THR A 113 -5.62 11.24 8.55
N LYS A 114 -6.37 10.27 9.11
CA LYS A 114 -5.87 8.94 9.45
C LYS A 114 -5.34 8.20 8.22
N THR A 115 -6.07 8.24 7.11
CA THR A 115 -5.67 7.53 5.87
C THR A 115 -4.49 8.18 5.16
N ARG A 116 -4.17 9.44 5.49
CA ARG A 116 -3.06 10.20 4.89
C ARG A 116 -1.82 10.25 5.75
N LEU A 117 -1.92 9.91 7.04
CA LEU A 117 -0.79 9.94 7.97
C LEU A 117 0.36 9.05 7.49
N PHE A 118 0.08 7.79 7.15
CA PHE A 118 1.10 6.86 6.69
C PHE A 118 1.80 7.32 5.39
N PRO A 119 1.07 7.70 4.31
CA PRO A 119 1.72 8.26 3.13
C PRO A 119 2.49 9.57 3.38
N LYS A 120 2.07 10.41 4.35
CA LYS A 120 2.83 11.62 4.75
C LYS A 120 4.15 11.26 5.40
N ILE A 121 4.17 10.27 6.30
CA ILE A 121 5.39 9.78 6.96
C ILE A 121 6.34 9.16 5.92
N LEU A 122 5.80 8.35 4.99
CA LEU A 122 6.60 7.82 3.88
C LEU A 122 7.26 8.93 3.06
N ALA A 123 6.52 10.00 2.75
CA ALA A 123 7.07 11.13 2.00
C ALA A 123 8.17 11.91 2.74
N SER A 124 8.20 11.88 4.07
CA SER A 124 9.27 12.50 4.86
C SER A 124 10.53 11.64 4.97
N ILE A 125 10.41 10.32 4.77
CA ILE A 125 11.51 9.38 4.94
C ILE A 125 12.12 9.01 3.58
N GLU A 126 11.27 8.80 2.57
CA GLU A 126 11.67 8.24 1.28
C GLU A 126 11.72 9.31 0.17
N PRO A 127 12.92 9.68 -0.34
CA PRO A 127 13.07 10.71 -1.36
C PRO A 127 12.37 10.42 -2.69
N ILE A 128 12.10 9.14 -2.98
CA ILE A 128 11.38 8.70 -4.18
C ILE A 128 9.86 8.70 -4.00
N PHE A 129 9.35 8.85 -2.78
CA PHE A 129 7.91 8.85 -2.53
C PHE A 129 7.33 10.25 -2.79
N ASP A 130 6.39 10.36 -3.73
CA ASP A 130 5.77 11.63 -4.09
C ASP A 130 4.33 11.73 -3.57
N PHE A 131 4.18 12.35 -2.40
CA PHE A 131 2.86 12.59 -1.81
C PHE A 131 1.92 13.37 -2.74
N LYS A 132 2.46 14.23 -3.63
CA LYS A 132 1.63 15.05 -4.54
C LYS A 132 0.83 14.21 -5.53
N HIS A 133 1.32 13.02 -5.89
CA HIS A 133 0.63 12.09 -6.79
C HIS A 133 -0.30 11.12 -6.07
N CYS A 134 -0.35 11.17 -4.73
CA CYS A 134 -1.27 10.33 -3.97
C CYS A 134 -2.72 10.76 -4.20
N GLN A 135 -3.63 9.79 -4.36
CA GLN A 135 -5.07 10.05 -4.52
C GLN A 135 -5.86 9.24 -3.49
N PHE A 136 -6.92 9.83 -2.96
CA PHE A 136 -7.74 9.20 -1.91
C PHE A 136 -9.22 9.14 -2.29
N SER A 137 -9.59 9.70 -3.44
CA SER A 137 -10.94 9.58 -4.00
C SER A 137 -11.21 8.16 -4.47
N GLN A 138 -12.44 7.72 -4.30
CA GLN A 138 -12.92 6.41 -4.74
C GLN A 138 -13.89 6.64 -5.90
N GLU A 139 -13.39 6.54 -7.12
CA GLU A 139 -14.22 6.59 -8.32
C GLU A 139 -15.05 5.31 -8.46
N ARG A 140 -16.26 5.41 -9.02
CA ARG A 140 -17.19 4.28 -9.16
C ARG A 140 -16.57 3.06 -9.85
N GLN A 141 -15.71 3.27 -10.85
CA GLN A 141 -15.01 2.20 -11.58
C GLN A 141 -13.98 1.45 -10.73
N LYS A 142 -13.59 2.00 -9.58
CA LYS A 142 -12.56 1.47 -8.68
C LYS A 142 -13.14 0.79 -7.44
N TYR A 143 -14.47 0.76 -7.29
CA TYR A 143 -15.12 0.12 -6.13
C TYR A 143 -14.79 -1.36 -6.00
N ASN A 144 -14.53 -2.03 -7.12
CA ASN A 144 -14.19 -3.45 -7.15
C ASN A 144 -12.68 -3.73 -7.12
N THR A 145 -11.85 -2.74 -6.78
CA THR A 145 -10.40 -2.92 -6.59
C THR A 145 -10.10 -3.47 -5.21
N ALA A 146 -8.94 -4.14 -5.08
CA ALA A 146 -8.49 -4.74 -3.83
C ALA A 146 -8.54 -3.73 -2.67
N ARG A 147 -7.94 -2.56 -2.89
CA ARG A 147 -7.88 -1.47 -1.92
C ARG A 147 -9.26 -1.11 -1.37
N VAL A 148 -10.22 -0.84 -2.26
CA VAL A 148 -11.54 -0.34 -1.85
C VAL A 148 -12.35 -1.46 -1.18
N VAL A 149 -12.25 -2.68 -1.67
CA VAL A 149 -12.94 -3.84 -1.08
C VAL A 149 -12.39 -4.16 0.30
N VAL A 150 -11.07 -4.20 0.48
CA VAL A 150 -10.45 -4.47 1.79
C VAL A 150 -10.76 -3.35 2.79
N TRP A 151 -10.74 -2.10 2.35
CA TRP A 151 -11.17 -0.96 3.16
C TRP A 151 -12.63 -1.09 3.62
N ASN A 152 -13.53 -1.41 2.69
CA ASN A 152 -14.97 -1.41 2.96
C ASN A 152 -15.46 -2.68 3.68
N GLU A 153 -15.02 -3.86 3.24
CA GLU A 153 -15.51 -5.14 3.78
C GLU A 153 -14.75 -5.59 5.03
N MET A 154 -13.45 -5.29 5.15
CA MET A 154 -12.59 -5.74 6.26
C MET A 154 -12.18 -4.59 7.20
N GLN A 155 -12.79 -3.41 7.02
CA GLN A 155 -12.61 -2.25 7.89
C GLN A 155 -11.15 -1.78 8.06
N VAL A 156 -10.32 -1.97 7.03
CA VAL A 156 -8.90 -1.61 7.07
C VAL A 156 -8.72 -0.14 6.70
N THR A 157 -8.44 0.71 7.70
CA THR A 157 -8.16 2.15 7.48
C THR A 157 -6.97 2.38 6.56
N ASN A 158 -5.86 1.66 6.79
CA ASN A 158 -4.64 1.75 5.99
C ASN A 158 -4.65 0.75 4.84
N SER A 159 -5.63 0.88 3.95
CA SER A 159 -5.74 0.08 2.73
C SER A 159 -5.27 0.89 1.54
N PHE A 160 -4.21 0.41 0.89
CA PHE A 160 -3.47 1.16 -0.13
C PHE A 160 -3.24 0.35 -1.40
N THR A 161 -3.14 1.08 -2.51
CA THR A 161 -2.44 0.62 -3.72
C THR A 161 -1.16 1.43 -3.82
N LEU A 162 0.00 0.78 -3.75
CA LEU A 162 1.30 1.42 -3.95
C LEU A 162 1.66 1.32 -5.43
N GLU A 163 1.76 2.46 -6.09
CA GLU A 163 2.10 2.58 -7.50
C GLU A 163 3.56 3.01 -7.63
N THR A 164 4.33 2.31 -8.45
CA THR A 164 5.73 2.66 -8.74
C THR A 164 5.94 2.82 -10.24
N SER A 165 6.57 3.92 -10.66
CA SER A 165 6.87 4.14 -12.08
C SER A 165 7.65 2.99 -12.70
N MET A 166 7.20 2.54 -13.87
CA MET A 166 7.88 1.50 -14.66
C MET A 166 9.03 2.03 -15.52
N PHE A 167 9.16 3.36 -15.67
CA PHE A 167 10.02 3.94 -16.70
C PHE A 167 11.03 4.96 -16.19
N ALA A 168 10.77 5.68 -15.09
CA ALA A 168 11.74 6.63 -14.55
C ALA A 168 11.45 7.07 -13.10
N LYS A 169 12.48 7.63 -12.46
CA LYS A 169 12.37 8.30 -11.16
C LYS A 169 12.97 9.71 -11.24
N LYS A 170 12.40 10.63 -10.46
CA LYS A 170 12.93 11.96 -10.19
C LYS A 170 13.11 12.12 -8.69
N VAL A 171 14.35 11.97 -8.23
CA VAL A 171 14.70 12.07 -6.81
C VAL A 171 14.74 13.54 -6.42
N LYS A 172 14.02 13.91 -5.36
CA LYS A 172 14.18 15.21 -4.72
C LYS A 172 15.36 15.10 -3.76
N HIS A 173 16.35 15.99 -3.87
CA HIS A 173 17.37 16.11 -2.84
C HIS A 173 16.68 16.67 -1.59
N ILE A 174 16.55 15.84 -0.55
CA ILE A 174 16.21 16.32 0.78
C ILE A 174 17.45 17.07 1.25
N VAL A 175 17.43 18.40 1.20
CA VAL A 175 18.44 19.19 1.89
C VAL A 175 18.16 19.02 3.36
N THR A 176 18.92 18.14 4.03
CA THR A 176 18.93 18.07 5.49
C THR A 176 19.57 19.36 5.97
N THR A 177 18.76 20.40 6.21
CA THR A 177 19.22 21.56 6.97
C THR A 177 19.49 21.06 8.38
N ASN A 178 20.75 20.72 8.68
CA ASN A 178 21.26 20.68 10.04
C ASN A 178 21.28 22.12 10.56
N GLN A 179 20.10 22.69 10.85
CA GLN A 179 20.02 23.87 11.69
C GLN A 179 20.30 23.40 13.11
N THR A 180 21.58 23.41 13.47
CA THR A 180 21.98 23.62 14.86
C THR A 180 21.31 24.91 15.33
N PHE A 181 20.25 24.79 16.12
CA PHE A 181 19.76 25.91 16.93
C PHE A 181 20.88 26.27 17.91
N GLY A 182 21.71 27.22 17.50
CA GLY A 182 22.70 27.84 18.37
C GLY A 182 21.98 28.47 19.56
N ASN A 183 22.43 28.12 20.76
CA ASN A 183 22.03 28.73 22.01
C ASN A 183 22.20 30.26 21.96
N GLN A 184 21.14 30.99 21.62
CA GLN A 184 21.05 32.40 21.98
C GLN A 184 20.66 32.47 23.45
N LYS A 185 21.67 32.59 24.33
CA LYS A 185 21.49 33.09 25.69
C LYS A 185 20.93 34.51 25.59
N THR A 186 19.64 34.67 25.82
CA THR A 186 19.04 35.97 26.16
C THR A 186 19.64 36.46 27.48
N ARG A 187 20.46 37.50 27.38
CA ARG A 187 21.00 38.25 28.51
C ARG A 187 19.95 39.31 28.86
N PHE A 188 19.27 39.15 30.00
CA PHE A 188 18.47 40.23 30.57
C PHE A 188 19.42 41.30 31.13
N GLN A 189 19.22 42.54 30.70
CA GLN A 189 19.54 43.76 31.43
C GLN A 189 18.26 44.58 31.48
#